data_AF-A0A942V4C6-F1
#
_entry.id   AF-A0A942V4C6-F1
#
_cell.length_a   1.000
_cell.length_b   1.000
_cell.length_c   1.000
_cell.angle_alpha   90.00
_cell.angle_beta   90.00
_cell.angle_gamma   90.00
#
_symmetry.space_group_name_H-M   'P 1'
#
loop_
_entity.id
_entity.type
_entity.pdbx_description
1 polymer ?
#
loop_
_entity_poly.entity_id
_entity_poly.type
_entity_poly.pdbx_seq_one_letter_code
_entity_poly.pdbx_strand_id
1 'polypeptide(L)'
;MSLSPIVFKQFNIPLSQVKTVKSKSYEPCEMVDAFCKSFVLPDDKRNYSSFDEMLAQKIASYKDDAVKPVTDMLQNSSDEKNVTAGLFLLNRIIDAGAKNVADTYPIISKFNYDKSHNIQVMLAGIYRKTQVPDAFGPLMTMFIKNAQNPVQNPFDPNEEVGGAILEYLRNSAAAKLYSDS
;
A
#
# COMPACT_ATOMS: atom_id res chain seq x y z
N MET A 1 40.40 41.39 -7.45
CA MET A 1 39.16 40.60 -7.61
C MET A 1 38.83 40.01 -6.25
N SER A 2 37.78 40.53 -5.60
CA SER A 2 37.33 40.11 -4.27
C SER A 2 36.11 39.21 -4.46
N LEU A 3 36.23 37.94 -4.09
CA LEU A 3 35.11 37.00 -4.06
C LEU A 3 34.54 37.02 -2.64
N SER A 4 33.35 37.59 -2.48
CA SER A 4 32.56 37.50 -1.26
C SER A 4 31.99 36.08 -1.11
N PRO A 5 32.05 35.47 0.09
CA PRO A 5 31.47 34.16 0.31
C PRO A 5 29.93 34.24 0.34
N ILE A 6 29.29 33.32 -0.36
CA ILE A 6 27.84 33.12 -0.37
C ILE A 6 27.42 32.66 1.03
N VAL A 7 26.65 33.49 1.73
CA VAL A 7 26.01 33.13 3.00
C VAL A 7 24.73 32.38 2.69
N PHE A 8 24.70 31.07 2.96
CA PHE A 8 23.45 30.31 3.06
C PHE A 8 22.70 30.81 4.30
N LYS A 9 21.61 31.57 4.10
CA LYS A 9 20.67 31.88 5.18
C LYS A 9 19.98 30.57 5.59
N GLN A 10 20.45 29.98 6.68
CA GLN A 10 19.70 28.98 7.43
C GLN A 10 18.29 29.52 7.72
N PHE A 11 17.28 28.68 7.48
CA PHE A 11 15.92 28.90 7.93
C PHE A 11 15.89 28.91 9.46
N ASN A 12 16.18 30.08 10.04
CA ASN A 12 15.87 30.37 11.44
C ASN A 12 14.35 30.60 11.54
N ILE A 13 13.59 29.51 11.60
CA ILE A 13 12.23 29.58 12.13
C ILE A 13 12.39 29.55 13.65
N PRO A 14 11.99 30.61 14.38
CA PRO A 14 11.96 30.58 15.83
C PRO A 14 11.02 29.46 16.29
N LEU A 15 11.52 28.55 17.14
CA LEU A 15 10.72 27.47 17.74
C LEU A 15 9.47 27.97 18.51
N SER A 16 9.33 29.29 18.72
CA SER A 16 8.23 29.94 19.42
C SER A 16 6.93 30.08 18.60
N GLN A 17 6.90 29.65 17.33
CA GLN A 17 5.67 29.70 16.49
C GLN A 17 5.16 28.33 16.01
N VAL A 18 5.76 27.22 16.46
CA VAL A 18 5.10 25.92 16.30
C VAL A 18 3.95 25.85 17.30
N LYS A 19 2.74 26.21 16.85
CA LYS A 19 1.52 25.88 17.58
C LYS A 19 1.53 24.38 17.82
N THR A 20 1.68 23.98 19.07
CA THR A 20 1.49 22.62 19.54
C THR A 20 0.04 22.23 19.27
N VAL A 21 -0.21 21.63 18.11
CA VAL A 21 -1.41 20.82 17.91
C VAL A 21 -1.31 19.71 18.95
N LYS A 22 -2.20 19.72 19.95
CA LYS A 22 -2.30 18.66 20.93
C LYS A 22 -2.49 17.34 20.18
N SER A 23 -1.42 16.56 20.04
CA SER A 23 -1.49 15.25 19.42
C SER A 23 -2.27 14.35 20.37
N LYS A 24 -3.53 14.07 20.04
CA LYS A 24 -4.29 13.02 20.71
C LYS A 24 -3.49 11.72 20.52
N SER A 25 -3.12 11.05 21.62
CA SER A 25 -2.52 9.71 21.52
C SER A 25 -3.64 8.76 21.09
N TYR A 26 -3.45 8.08 19.97
CA TYR A 26 -4.38 7.09 19.47
C TYR A 26 -3.75 5.72 19.64
N GLU A 27 -4.56 4.74 20.03
CA GLU A 27 -4.16 3.32 19.94
C GLU A 27 -4.13 2.88 18.47
N PRO A 28 -3.30 1.88 18.08
CA PRO A 28 -3.14 1.48 16.68
C PRO A 28 -4.45 1.16 15.95
N CYS A 29 -5.43 0.55 16.64
CA CYS A 29 -6.77 0.28 16.12
C CYS A 29 -7.53 1.58 15.77
N GLU A 30 -7.52 2.57 16.67
CA GLU A 30 -8.20 3.85 16.44
C GLU A 30 -7.56 4.64 15.29
N MET A 31 -6.25 4.51 15.11
CA MET A 31 -5.53 5.13 13.99
C MET A 31 -5.96 4.54 12.66
N VAL A 32 -6.11 3.22 12.57
CA VAL A 32 -6.59 2.53 11.35
C VAL A 32 -8.02 2.97 11.02
N ASP A 33 -8.90 3.06 12.02
CA ASP A 33 -10.27 3.53 11.82
C ASP A 33 -10.32 5.00 11.36
N ALA A 34 -9.50 5.86 11.97
CA ALA A 34 -9.39 7.26 11.57
C ALA A 34 -8.86 7.39 10.13
N PHE A 35 -7.90 6.55 9.76
CA PHE A 35 -7.38 6.51 8.39
C PHE A 35 -8.47 6.12 7.39
N CYS A 36 -9.22 5.05 7.64
CA CYS A 36 -10.31 4.59 6.77
C CYS A 36 -11.42 5.65 6.60
N LYS A 37 -11.67 6.47 7.63
CA LYS A 37 -12.60 7.62 7.54
C LYS A 37 -12.08 8.73 6.63
N SER A 38 -10.76 8.95 6.62
CA SER A 38 -10.12 9.96 5.76
C SER A 38 -9.99 9.52 4.29
N PHE A 39 -10.06 8.21 4.02
CA PHE A 39 -9.77 7.64 2.71
C PHE A 39 -10.88 7.91 1.70
N VAL A 40 -10.51 8.38 0.52
CA VAL A 40 -11.39 8.68 -0.61
C VAL A 40 -10.86 7.98 -1.85
N LEU A 41 -11.66 7.05 -2.38
CA LEU A 41 -11.35 6.30 -3.60
C LEU A 41 -11.14 7.23 -4.81
N PRO A 42 -10.43 6.75 -5.84
CA PRO A 42 -10.40 7.39 -7.15
C PRO A 42 -11.81 7.49 -7.75
N ASP A 43 -12.01 8.48 -8.62
CA ASP A 43 -13.26 8.76 -9.30
C ASP A 43 -13.00 9.25 -10.73
N ASP A 44 -14.05 9.53 -11.49
CA ASP A 44 -13.95 9.97 -12.90
C ASP A 44 -13.13 11.27 -13.11
N LYS A 45 -12.95 12.07 -12.05
CA LYS A 45 -12.19 13.32 -12.09
C LYS A 45 -10.79 13.19 -11.52
N ARG A 46 -10.50 12.10 -10.81
CA ARG A 46 -9.26 11.89 -10.07
C ARG A 46 -8.89 10.41 -10.05
N ASN A 47 -7.80 10.08 -10.74
CA ASN A 47 -7.29 8.71 -10.87
C ASN A 47 -6.43 8.23 -9.69
N TYR A 48 -6.42 8.93 -8.56
CA TYR A 48 -5.65 8.56 -7.38
C TYR A 48 -6.48 8.72 -6.10
N SER A 49 -6.16 7.92 -5.08
CA SER A 49 -6.83 8.02 -3.78
C SER A 49 -6.36 9.24 -2.99
N SER A 50 -7.23 9.81 -2.16
CA SER A 50 -6.91 10.92 -1.25
C SER A 50 -7.15 10.47 0.19
N PHE A 51 -6.25 10.81 1.10
CA PHE A 51 -6.28 10.34 2.49
C PHE A 51 -5.30 11.16 3.35
N ASP A 52 -5.32 10.96 4.66
CA ASP A 52 -4.34 11.56 5.57
C ASP A 52 -2.97 10.85 5.47
N GLU A 53 -2.06 11.42 4.69
CA GLU A 53 -0.69 10.88 4.49
C GLU A 53 0.11 10.84 5.80
N MET A 54 -0.05 11.84 6.68
CA MET A 54 0.67 11.87 7.96
C MET A 54 0.23 10.73 8.85
N LEU A 55 -1.07 10.43 8.85
CA LEU A 55 -1.61 9.28 9.57
C LEU A 55 -1.15 7.96 8.96
N ALA A 56 -1.17 7.82 7.64
CA ALA A 56 -0.66 6.62 6.95
C ALA A 56 0.81 6.36 7.29
N GLN A 57 1.65 7.39 7.22
CA GLN A 57 3.08 7.30 7.54
C GLN A 57 3.30 6.93 9.00
N LYS A 58 2.50 7.50 9.92
CA LYS A 58 2.58 7.17 11.35
C LYS A 58 2.15 5.73 11.62
N ILE A 59 1.10 5.23 10.97
CA ILE A 59 0.71 3.81 11.09
C ILE A 59 1.84 2.91 10.56
N ALA A 60 2.37 3.21 9.37
CA ALA A 60 3.43 2.42 8.76
C ALA A 60 4.73 2.41 9.59
N SER A 61 5.03 3.47 10.35
CA SER A 61 6.24 3.51 11.18
C SER A 61 6.26 2.49 12.33
N TYR A 62 5.11 1.91 12.68
CA TYR A 62 5.02 0.80 13.64
C TYR A 62 5.35 -0.58 13.02
N LYS A 63 5.53 -0.67 11.70
CA LYS A 63 5.97 -1.89 10.98
C LYS A 63 5.12 -3.11 11.36
N ASP A 64 5.76 -4.18 11.86
CA ASP A 64 5.11 -5.46 12.19
C ASP A 64 3.95 -5.29 13.20
N ASP A 65 4.05 -4.32 14.13
CA ASP A 65 3.02 -4.05 15.13
C ASP A 65 1.74 -3.46 14.52
N ALA A 66 1.84 -2.79 13.36
CA ALA A 66 0.68 -2.25 12.64
C ALA A 66 -0.07 -3.31 11.81
N VAL A 67 0.53 -4.47 11.57
CA VAL A 67 -0.09 -5.50 10.72
C VAL A 67 -1.38 -6.02 11.34
N LYS A 68 -1.36 -6.41 12.61
CA LYS A 68 -2.54 -7.00 13.27
C LYS A 68 -3.76 -6.05 13.27
N PRO A 69 -3.65 -4.78 13.69
CA PRO A 69 -4.77 -3.84 13.64
C PRO A 69 -5.37 -3.68 12.23
N VAL A 70 -4.53 -3.64 11.19
CA VAL A 70 -4.99 -3.52 9.80
C VAL A 70 -5.68 -4.81 9.34
N THR A 71 -5.15 -5.98 9.69
CA THR A 71 -5.76 -7.26 9.33
C THR A 71 -7.07 -7.52 10.06
N ASP A 72 -7.18 -7.13 11.34
CA ASP A 72 -8.41 -7.25 12.11
C ASP A 72 -9.52 -6.40 11.45
N MET A 73 -9.19 -5.20 10.98
CA MET A 73 -10.11 -4.35 10.21
C MET A 73 -10.49 -4.97 8.86
N LEU A 74 -9.52 -5.49 8.09
CA LEU A 74 -9.76 -6.15 6.80
C LEU A 74 -10.62 -7.41 6.94
N GLN A 75 -10.45 -8.17 8.03
CA GLN A 75 -11.23 -9.38 8.29
C GLN A 75 -12.72 -9.07 8.39
N ASN A 76 -13.08 -7.94 9.01
CA ASN A 76 -14.46 -7.52 9.25
C ASN A 76 -15.03 -6.58 8.15
N SER A 77 -14.20 -6.14 7.21
CA SER A 77 -14.62 -5.23 6.14
C SER A 77 -15.14 -5.96 4.90
N SER A 78 -16.14 -5.36 4.26
CA SER A 78 -16.72 -5.80 2.99
C SER A 78 -16.96 -4.66 2.01
N ASP A 79 -16.84 -3.40 2.42
CA ASP A 79 -16.99 -2.25 1.52
C ASP A 79 -15.67 -1.95 0.80
N GLU A 80 -15.77 -1.62 -0.49
CA GLU A 80 -14.61 -1.38 -1.35
C GLU A 80 -13.62 -0.36 -0.77
N LYS A 81 -14.15 0.72 -0.17
CA LYS A 81 -13.35 1.82 0.35
C LYS A 81 -12.47 1.36 1.51
N ASN A 82 -13.04 0.72 2.54
CA ASN A 82 -12.27 0.27 3.69
C ASN A 82 -11.32 -0.88 3.33
N VAL A 83 -11.73 -1.78 2.43
CA VAL A 83 -10.84 -2.83 1.92
C VAL A 83 -9.63 -2.22 1.20
N THR A 84 -9.86 -1.28 0.28
CA THR A 84 -8.78 -0.58 -0.44
C THR A 84 -7.87 0.17 0.54
N ALA A 85 -8.43 0.87 1.53
CA ALA A 85 -7.68 1.59 2.54
C ALA A 85 -6.79 0.65 3.39
N GLY A 86 -7.33 -0.50 3.82
CA GLY A 86 -6.57 -1.49 4.58
C GLY A 86 -5.44 -2.12 3.78
N LEU A 87 -5.71 -2.50 2.53
CA LEU A 87 -4.67 -3.05 1.64
C LEU A 87 -3.61 -1.99 1.28
N PHE A 88 -4.00 -0.72 1.14
CA PHE A 88 -3.08 0.39 1.00
C PHE A 88 -2.16 0.52 2.22
N LEU A 89 -2.71 0.45 3.44
CA LEU A 89 -1.90 0.47 4.66
C LEU A 89 -0.93 -0.71 4.72
N LEU A 90 -1.36 -1.93 4.38
CA LEU A 90 -0.46 -3.08 4.33
C LEU A 90 0.69 -2.84 3.35
N ASN A 91 0.44 -2.29 2.17
CA ASN A 91 1.50 -1.90 1.23
C ASN A 91 2.51 -0.94 1.87
N ARG A 92 2.05 0.11 2.57
CA ARG A 92 2.92 1.08 3.23
C ARG A 92 3.70 0.47 4.40
N ILE A 93 3.09 -0.46 5.12
CA ILE A 93 3.73 -1.20 6.21
C ILE A 93 4.84 -2.11 5.68
N ILE A 94 4.64 -2.78 4.54
CA ILE A 94 5.71 -3.53 3.84
C ILE A 94 6.86 -2.59 3.46
N ASP A 95 6.54 -1.43 2.87
CA ASP A 95 7.54 -0.44 2.45
C ASP A 95 8.34 0.13 3.64
N ALA A 96 7.73 0.18 4.82
CA ALA A 96 8.40 0.57 6.08
C ALA A 96 9.31 -0.53 6.66
N GLY A 97 9.32 -1.72 6.06
CA GLY A 97 10.20 -2.83 6.40
C GLY A 97 9.59 -3.87 7.34
N ALA A 98 8.25 -3.96 7.43
CA ALA A 98 7.59 -5.07 8.09
C ALA A 98 7.84 -6.39 7.33
N LYS A 99 8.00 -7.48 8.07
CA LYS A 99 8.33 -8.80 7.54
C LYS A 99 7.16 -9.79 7.65
N ASN A 100 6.27 -9.61 8.62
CA ASN A 100 5.16 -10.51 8.89
C ASN A 100 3.91 -10.27 8.00
N VAL A 101 4.00 -9.38 7.01
CA VAL A 101 2.84 -9.07 6.15
C VAL A 101 2.48 -10.26 5.23
N ALA A 102 3.45 -11.12 4.89
CA ALA A 102 3.18 -12.34 4.12
C ALA A 102 2.20 -13.29 4.84
N ASP A 103 2.25 -13.32 6.17
CA ASP A 103 1.38 -14.17 7.01
C ASP A 103 -0.10 -13.76 6.95
N THR A 104 -0.38 -12.58 6.39
CA THR A 104 -1.74 -12.07 6.22
C THR A 104 -2.47 -12.65 5.00
N TYR A 105 -1.76 -13.43 4.15
CA TYR A 105 -2.34 -14.01 2.94
C TYR A 105 -3.68 -14.74 3.17
N PRO A 106 -3.85 -15.61 4.18
CA PRO A 106 -5.12 -16.29 4.41
C PRO A 106 -6.29 -15.31 4.64
N ILE A 107 -6.03 -14.13 5.21
CA ILE A 107 -7.04 -13.11 5.47
C ILE A 107 -7.37 -12.33 4.20
N ILE A 108 -6.35 -11.87 3.47
CA ILE A 108 -6.55 -11.01 2.29
C ILE A 108 -6.91 -11.80 1.02
N SER A 109 -6.64 -13.11 0.99
CA SER A 109 -6.98 -13.99 -0.14
C SER A 109 -8.48 -14.06 -0.44
N LYS A 110 -9.36 -13.75 0.53
CA LYS A 110 -10.81 -13.65 0.30
C LYS A 110 -11.17 -12.58 -0.75
N PHE A 111 -10.28 -11.62 -1.00
CA PHE A 111 -10.45 -10.54 -1.98
C PHE A 111 -9.86 -10.87 -3.37
N ASN A 112 -9.26 -12.05 -3.56
CA ASN A 112 -8.59 -12.46 -4.81
C ASN A 112 -9.45 -12.38 -6.07
N TYR A 113 -10.77 -12.45 -5.90
CA TYR A 113 -11.72 -12.46 -7.01
C TYR A 113 -12.70 -11.29 -6.95
N ASP A 114 -12.34 -10.24 -6.20
CA ASP A 114 -13.11 -9.01 -6.16
C ASP A 114 -13.11 -8.34 -7.55
N LYS A 115 -14.22 -7.68 -7.88
CA LYS A 115 -14.39 -6.98 -9.15
C LYS A 115 -13.80 -5.56 -9.13
N SER A 116 -13.53 -5.03 -7.95
CA SER A 116 -12.94 -3.70 -7.80
C SER A 116 -11.50 -3.66 -8.31
N HIS A 117 -11.25 -2.80 -9.28
CA HIS A 117 -9.90 -2.51 -9.78
C HIS A 117 -9.00 -1.90 -8.69
N ASN A 118 -9.58 -1.13 -7.75
CA ASN A 118 -8.85 -0.56 -6.62
C ASN A 118 -8.30 -1.67 -5.70
N ILE A 119 -9.15 -2.66 -5.38
CA ILE A 119 -8.75 -3.80 -4.56
C ILE A 119 -7.70 -4.63 -5.29
N GLN A 120 -7.90 -4.92 -6.58
CA GLN A 120 -6.96 -5.72 -7.38
C GLN A 120 -5.57 -5.10 -7.44
N VAL A 121 -5.46 -3.79 -7.68
CA VAL A 121 -4.16 -3.08 -7.70
C VAL A 121 -3.46 -3.17 -6.35
N MET A 122 -4.19 -2.94 -5.25
CA MET A 122 -3.60 -3.00 -3.92
C MET A 122 -3.15 -4.42 -3.54
N LEU A 123 -3.96 -5.44 -3.86
CA LEU A 123 -3.59 -6.85 -3.69
C LEU A 123 -2.35 -7.21 -4.52
N ALA A 124 -2.33 -6.80 -5.79
CA ALA A 124 -1.21 -7.06 -6.67
C ALA A 124 0.10 -6.46 -6.13
N GLY A 125 0.06 -5.24 -5.61
CA GLY A 125 1.20 -4.62 -4.93
C GLY A 125 1.69 -5.42 -3.71
N ILE A 126 0.77 -5.91 -2.86
CA ILE A 126 1.13 -6.75 -1.71
C ILE A 126 1.76 -8.05 -2.17
N TYR A 127 1.15 -8.73 -3.15
CA TYR A 127 1.64 -10.00 -3.67
C TYR A 127 2.99 -9.86 -4.36
N ARG A 128 3.20 -8.77 -5.09
CA ARG A 128 4.49 -8.42 -5.69
C ARG A 128 5.58 -8.26 -4.63
N LYS A 129 5.28 -7.62 -3.50
CA LYS A 129 6.28 -7.37 -2.46
C LYS A 129 6.52 -8.58 -1.54
N THR A 130 5.48 -9.35 -1.24
CA THR A 130 5.54 -10.50 -0.32
C THR A 130 5.96 -11.80 -0.98
N GLN A 131 5.75 -11.94 -2.30
CA GLN A 131 6.13 -13.13 -3.07
C GLN A 131 5.54 -14.45 -2.52
N VAL A 132 4.35 -14.40 -1.91
CA VAL A 132 3.62 -15.59 -1.43
C VAL A 132 3.26 -16.49 -2.64
N PRO A 133 3.73 -17.75 -2.71
CA PRO A 133 3.54 -18.60 -3.89
C PRO A 133 2.08 -18.75 -4.32
N ASP A 134 1.17 -18.90 -3.36
CA ASP A 134 -0.26 -19.11 -3.59
C ASP A 134 -0.96 -17.87 -4.20
N ALA A 135 -0.30 -16.71 -4.22
CA ALA A 135 -0.84 -15.50 -4.84
C ALA A 135 -0.69 -15.46 -6.37
N PHE A 136 0.19 -16.30 -6.95
CA PHE A 136 0.45 -16.28 -8.39
C PHE A 136 -0.79 -16.65 -9.23
N GLY A 137 -1.52 -17.69 -8.84
CA GLY A 137 -2.75 -18.11 -9.52
C GLY A 137 -3.84 -17.03 -9.53
N PRO A 138 -4.15 -16.40 -8.38
CA PRO A 138 -5.01 -15.22 -8.31
C PRO A 138 -4.58 -14.07 -9.22
N LEU A 139 -3.29 -13.71 -9.25
CA LEU A 139 -2.78 -12.66 -10.13
C LEU A 139 -3.06 -12.97 -11.60
N MET A 140 -2.77 -14.20 -12.04
CA MET A 140 -3.08 -14.64 -13.40
C MET A 140 -4.58 -14.56 -13.72
N THR A 141 -5.43 -14.90 -12.74
CA THR A 141 -6.88 -14.82 -12.90
C THR A 141 -7.37 -13.38 -13.04
N MET A 142 -6.86 -12.45 -12.22
CA MET A 142 -7.15 -11.02 -12.33
C MET A 142 -6.75 -10.51 -13.73
N PHE A 143 -5.52 -10.82 -14.15
CA PHE A 143 -4.98 -10.39 -15.44
C PHE A 143 -5.85 -10.85 -16.62
N ILE A 144 -6.21 -12.14 -16.67
CA ILE A 144 -7.03 -12.69 -17.75
C ILE A 144 -8.42 -12.04 -17.78
N LYS A 145 -9.06 -11.88 -16.62
CA LYS A 145 -10.40 -11.26 -16.54
C LYS A 145 -10.40 -9.81 -17.03
N ASN A 146 -9.39 -9.04 -16.64
CA ASN A 146 -9.22 -7.66 -17.05
C ASN A 146 -8.82 -7.56 -18.52
N ALA A 147 -8.02 -8.49 -19.05
CA ALA A 147 -7.70 -8.53 -20.48
C ALA A 147 -8.94 -8.85 -21.34
N GLN A 148 -9.85 -9.69 -20.84
CA GLN A 148 -11.12 -9.98 -21.50
C GLN A 148 -12.11 -8.83 -21.41
N ASN A 149 -12.06 -8.05 -20.33
CA ASN A 149 -12.95 -6.90 -20.08
C ASN A 149 -12.12 -5.68 -19.67
N PRO A 150 -11.45 -5.01 -20.64
CA PRO A 150 -10.54 -3.93 -20.33
C PRO A 150 -11.25 -2.76 -19.65
N VAL A 151 -10.65 -2.26 -18.58
CA VAL A 151 -11.10 -1.05 -17.89
C VAL A 151 -9.99 -0.02 -17.98
N GLN A 152 -10.33 1.19 -18.42
CA GLN A 152 -9.37 2.29 -18.55
C GLN A 152 -9.66 3.46 -17.62
N ASN A 153 -10.87 3.53 -17.06
CA ASN A 153 -11.28 4.59 -16.15
C ASN A 153 -11.60 4.02 -14.76
N PRO A 154 -11.06 4.61 -13.68
CA PRO A 154 -10.09 5.72 -13.69
C PRO A 154 -8.65 5.30 -14.06
N PHE A 155 -8.34 4.00 -14.07
CA PHE A 155 -7.04 3.45 -14.48
C PHE A 155 -7.20 1.97 -14.90
N ASP A 156 -6.19 1.43 -15.58
CA ASP A 156 -6.11 0.01 -15.92
C ASP A 156 -5.40 -0.79 -14.80
N PRO A 157 -6.08 -1.71 -14.10
CA PRO A 157 -5.46 -2.51 -13.06
C PRO A 157 -4.36 -3.46 -13.57
N ASN A 158 -4.34 -3.78 -14.87
CA ASN A 158 -3.36 -4.72 -15.43
C ASN A 158 -1.93 -4.20 -15.44
N GLU A 159 -1.71 -2.90 -15.30
CA GLU A 159 -0.35 -2.36 -15.15
C GLU A 159 0.32 -2.91 -13.89
N GLU A 160 -0.35 -2.82 -12.73
CA GLU A 160 0.19 -3.35 -11.47
C GLU A 160 0.10 -4.87 -11.40
N VAL A 161 -1.01 -5.48 -11.85
CA VAL A 161 -1.17 -6.95 -11.85
C VAL A 161 -0.13 -7.61 -12.75
N GLY A 162 0.08 -7.08 -13.96
CA GLY A 162 1.10 -7.57 -14.89
C GLY A 162 2.51 -7.37 -14.34
N GLY A 163 2.79 -6.20 -13.73
CA GLY A 163 4.05 -5.93 -13.05
C GLY A 163 4.34 -6.92 -11.92
N ALA A 164 3.32 -7.28 -11.14
CA ALA A 164 3.42 -8.31 -10.11
C ALA A 164 3.76 -9.68 -10.70
N ILE A 165 3.05 -10.12 -11.75
CA ILE A 165 3.32 -11.41 -12.43
C ILE A 165 4.77 -11.47 -12.93
N LEU A 166 5.25 -10.42 -13.59
CA LEU A 166 6.62 -10.36 -14.10
C LEU A 166 7.65 -10.46 -12.98
N GLU A 167 7.37 -9.87 -11.82
CA GLU A 167 8.22 -9.96 -10.63
C GLU A 167 8.31 -11.41 -10.11
N TYR A 168 7.19 -12.14 -10.05
CA TYR A 168 7.20 -13.57 -9.69
C TYR A 168 8.04 -14.41 -10.66
N LEU A 169 7.84 -14.19 -11.96
CA LEU A 169 8.59 -14.91 -13.00
C LEU A 169 10.09 -14.61 -12.91
N ARG A 170 10.45 -13.34 -12.68
CA ARG A 170 11.84 -12.91 -12.48
C ARG A 170 12.46 -13.64 -11.29
N ASN A 171 11.80 -13.65 -10.14
CA ASN A 171 12.34 -14.25 -8.92
C ASN A 171 12.43 -15.78 -9.03
N SER A 172 11.45 -16.43 -9.65
CA SER A 172 11.49 -17.86 -9.95
C SER A 172 12.65 -18.23 -10.89
N ALA A 173 12.84 -17.46 -11.96
CA ALA A 173 13.95 -17.67 -12.90
C ALA A 173 15.31 -17.44 -12.23
N ALA A 174 15.46 -16.39 -11.43
CA ALA A 174 16.68 -16.11 -10.70
C ALA A 174 17.01 -17.24 -9.71
N ALA A 175 16.02 -17.72 -8.93
CA ALA A 175 16.21 -18.84 -8.03
C ALA A 175 16.73 -20.08 -8.78
N LYS A 176 16.19 -20.39 -9.96
CA LYS A 176 16.63 -21.53 -10.78
C LYS A 176 18.03 -21.36 -11.37
N LEU A 177 18.42 -20.14 -11.74
CA LEU A 177 19.73 -19.89 -12.38
C LEU A 177 20.87 -19.81 -11.37
N TYR A 178 20.58 -19.41 -10.12
CA TYR A 178 21.59 -19.17 -9.09
C TYR A 178 21.52 -20.15 -7.91
N SER A 179 20.60 -21.12 -7.91
CA SER A 179 20.58 -22.20 -6.90
C SER A 179 21.67 -23.25 -7.11
N ASP A 180 22.26 -23.31 -8.31
CA ASP A 180 23.22 -24.34 -8.74
C ASP A 180 24.69 -23.86 -8.66
N SER A 181 24.93 -22.71 -8.01
CA SER A 181 26.25 -22.10 -7.77
C SER A 181 26.51 -21.94 -6.28
#